data_AF-A0A9R0JW71-F1
#
_entry.id   AF-A0A9R0JW71-F1
#
_cell.length_a   1.000
_cell.length_b   1.000
_cell.length_c   1.000
_cell.angle_alpha   90.00
_cell.angle_beta   90.00
_cell.angle_gamma   90.00
#
_symmetry.space_group_name_H-M   'P 1'
#
loop_
_entity.id
_entity.type
_entity.pdbx_description
1 polymer ?
#
loop_
_entity_poly.entity_id
_entity_poly.type
_entity_poly.pdbx_seq_one_letter_code
_entity_poly.pdbx_strand_id
1 'polypeptide(L)'
;MRKELWTDLQLLNIQGPWVLCGDFNCVMTMEEKIGMPVRQADIVDISNCMHVCSIEDIKSVGNFFTWNNKQQGGDRVFSKLDRFLANQAWQSDYPNAEVCFLLEGKLDHSPGLLTVYPRSDGGRKPFKYFTMWKSSPLFLDTIQMAWNFHCSGSKMFVLATKLKRVKSSLKELNRVGFTDIQEADLKAYHGMVSAQEAMHHSPHDKELTDLELQAIQEYKITHKAYLDFLKQKVKVEWIKVGDENTSFFHQSIKSRRLQNQVYSIFDKDGVWRDKPDEVSDAFLTHYKELLGSVQDNRTQVIKQIVQAGLIVLNAPYTADEVKSALFSIPGVKTPGPDGFGS
;
A
#
# COMPACT_ATOMS: atom_id res chain seq x y z
N MET A 1 -7.84 3.47 -38.41
CA MET A 1 -6.85 4.21 -37.60
C MET A 1 -6.71 3.68 -36.16
N ARG A 2 -7.66 3.88 -35.22
CA ARG A 2 -7.47 3.39 -33.82
C ARG A 2 -7.43 1.87 -33.68
N LYS A 3 -8.33 1.14 -34.37
CA LYS A 3 -8.34 -0.34 -34.33
C LYS A 3 -7.09 -0.97 -34.94
N GLU A 4 -6.57 -0.39 -36.03
CA GLU A 4 -5.33 -0.84 -36.68
C GLU A 4 -4.15 -0.66 -35.73
N LEU A 5 -4.03 0.49 -35.05
CA LEU A 5 -3.02 0.69 -34.00
C LEU A 5 -3.08 -0.41 -32.93
N TRP A 6 -4.27 -0.75 -32.43
CA TRP A 6 -4.42 -1.81 -31.42
C TRP A 6 -4.02 -3.18 -31.95
N THR A 7 -4.40 -3.50 -33.19
CA THR A 7 -3.96 -4.73 -33.85
C THR A 7 -2.45 -4.76 -34.02
N ASP A 8 -1.84 -3.67 -34.47
CA ASP A 8 -0.39 -3.58 -34.65
C ASP A 8 0.35 -3.74 -33.32
N LEU A 9 -0.14 -3.11 -32.24
CA LEU A 9 0.42 -3.28 -30.90
C LEU A 9 0.32 -4.72 -30.40
N GLN A 10 -0.78 -5.42 -30.68
CA GLN A 10 -0.93 -6.84 -30.34
C GLN A 10 0.00 -7.75 -31.14
N LEU A 11 0.42 -7.33 -32.33
CA LEU A 11 1.38 -8.06 -33.17
C LEU A 11 2.84 -7.78 -32.77
N LEU A 12 3.09 -6.71 -31.99
CA LEU A 12 4.44 -6.39 -31.50
C LEU A 12 4.91 -7.45 -30.49
N ASN A 13 5.76 -8.36 -30.96
CA ASN A 13 6.40 -9.36 -30.12
C ASN A 13 7.75 -8.87 -29.54
N ILE A 14 7.75 -7.73 -28.86
CA ILE A 14 8.97 -7.16 -28.28
C ILE A 14 9.33 -7.92 -26.99
N GLN A 15 10.49 -8.57 -26.99
CA GLN A 15 10.97 -9.43 -25.90
C GLN A 15 11.73 -8.69 -24.78
N GLY A 16 11.87 -7.36 -24.87
CA GLY A 16 12.62 -6.52 -23.93
C GLY A 16 11.78 -5.45 -23.22
N PRO A 17 12.38 -4.63 -22.34
CA PRO A 17 11.71 -3.50 -21.72
C PRO A 17 11.35 -2.44 -22.76
N TRP A 18 10.07 -2.03 -22.82
CA TRP A 18 9.63 -0.96 -23.71
C TRP A 18 8.53 -0.09 -23.09
N VAL A 19 8.44 1.14 -23.60
CA VAL A 19 7.44 2.14 -23.25
C VAL A 19 6.86 2.77 -24.52
N LEU A 20 5.56 3.01 -24.55
CA LEU A 20 4.87 3.82 -25.55
C LEU A 20 4.37 5.10 -24.89
N CYS A 21 4.54 6.23 -25.54
CA CYS A 21 4.05 7.51 -25.04
C CYS A 21 3.42 8.34 -26.15
N GLY A 22 2.33 9.03 -25.83
CA GLY A 22 1.67 9.96 -26.74
C GLY A 22 0.18 10.09 -26.48
N ASP A 23 -0.49 10.79 -27.39
CA ASP A 23 -1.94 10.95 -27.42
C ASP A 23 -2.60 9.72 -28.08
N PHE A 24 -3.32 8.93 -27.29
CA PHE A 24 -4.04 7.76 -27.78
C PHE A 24 -5.48 8.08 -28.21
N ASN A 25 -5.96 9.30 -27.98
CA ASN A 25 -7.33 9.75 -28.27
C ASN A 25 -8.40 8.79 -27.69
N CYS A 26 -8.11 8.18 -26.53
CA CYS A 26 -8.98 7.20 -25.87
C CYS A 26 -8.92 7.31 -24.34
N VAL A 27 -10.08 7.13 -23.73
CA VAL A 27 -10.25 6.94 -22.28
C VAL A 27 -10.39 5.45 -21.98
N MET A 28 -9.88 5.01 -20.85
CA MET A 28 -9.94 3.63 -20.34
C MET A 28 -11.02 3.46 -19.28
N THR A 29 -11.45 4.53 -18.62
CA THR A 29 -12.53 4.48 -17.63
C THR A 29 -13.51 5.65 -17.81
N MET A 30 -14.67 5.57 -17.17
CA MET A 30 -15.68 6.64 -17.25
C MET A 30 -15.23 7.91 -16.53
N GLU A 31 -14.42 7.77 -15.49
CA GLU A 31 -13.89 8.86 -14.66
C GLU A 31 -12.83 9.69 -15.41
N GLU A 32 -12.26 9.15 -16.47
CA GLU A 32 -11.26 9.81 -17.31
C GLU A 32 -11.85 10.83 -18.29
N LYS A 33 -13.15 11.14 -18.18
CA LYS A 33 -13.82 12.18 -18.97
C LYS A 33 -14.87 12.94 -18.14
N ILE A 34 -14.89 14.26 -18.29
CA ILE A 34 -15.91 15.15 -17.71
C ILE A 34 -16.49 16.03 -18.81
N GLY A 35 -17.80 16.33 -18.72
CA GLY A 35 -18.52 17.23 -19.62
C GLY A 35 -19.22 16.52 -20.79
N MET A 36 -18.93 15.24 -21.01
CA MET A 36 -19.59 14.41 -22.03
C MET A 36 -19.65 12.95 -21.61
N PRO A 37 -20.69 12.20 -22.02
CA PRO A 37 -20.80 10.78 -21.72
C PRO A 37 -19.70 9.97 -22.42
N VAL A 38 -19.18 8.96 -21.74
CA VAL A 38 -18.30 7.93 -22.30
C VAL A 38 -19.17 6.73 -22.69
N ARG A 39 -19.01 6.21 -23.90
CA ARG A 39 -19.69 4.98 -24.32
C ARG A 39 -18.78 3.80 -24.06
N GLN A 40 -19.35 2.64 -23.76
CA GLN A 40 -18.57 1.42 -23.53
C GLN A 40 -17.66 1.07 -24.72
N ALA A 41 -18.13 1.31 -25.95
CA ALA A 41 -17.36 1.11 -27.16
C ALA A 41 -16.09 2.00 -27.25
N ASP A 42 -16.05 3.12 -26.54
CA ASP A 42 -14.87 4.00 -26.48
C ASP A 42 -13.77 3.44 -25.57
N ILE A 43 -14.10 2.49 -24.68
CA ILE A 43 -13.21 1.90 -23.66
C ILE A 43 -12.75 0.48 -24.03
N VAL A 44 -13.66 -0.35 -24.57
CA VAL A 44 -13.44 -1.80 -24.70
C VAL A 44 -12.22 -2.12 -25.57
N ASP A 45 -12.04 -1.44 -26.68
CA ASP A 45 -10.96 -1.72 -27.63
C ASP A 45 -9.58 -1.49 -26.98
N ILE A 46 -9.40 -0.36 -26.29
CA ILE A 46 -8.12 -0.04 -25.63
C ILE A 46 -7.88 -0.97 -24.43
N SER A 47 -8.91 -1.25 -23.62
CA SER A 47 -8.79 -2.16 -22.47
C SER A 47 -8.37 -3.57 -22.88
N ASN A 48 -8.97 -4.11 -23.96
CA ASN A 48 -8.57 -5.39 -24.54
C ASN A 48 -7.14 -5.36 -25.05
N CYS A 49 -6.72 -4.27 -25.72
CA CYS A 49 -5.34 -4.10 -26.18
C CYS A 49 -4.35 -4.12 -25.01
N MET A 50 -4.61 -3.36 -23.95
CA MET A 50 -3.76 -3.33 -22.75
C MET A 50 -3.63 -4.71 -22.11
N HIS A 51 -4.75 -5.44 -22.01
CA HIS A 51 -4.77 -6.79 -21.47
C HIS A 51 -3.93 -7.76 -22.31
N VAL A 52 -4.14 -7.81 -23.63
CA VAL A 52 -3.41 -8.72 -24.54
C VAL A 52 -1.91 -8.38 -24.57
N CYS A 53 -1.56 -7.10 -24.59
CA CYS A 53 -0.17 -6.66 -24.65
C CYS A 53 0.53 -6.67 -23.28
N SER A 54 -0.20 -6.91 -22.19
CA SER A 54 0.31 -6.85 -20.81
C SER A 54 1.05 -5.53 -20.51
N ILE A 55 0.46 -4.42 -20.93
CA ILE A 55 0.98 -3.07 -20.71
C ILE A 55 0.04 -2.25 -19.83
N GLU A 56 0.61 -1.36 -19.04
CA GLU A 56 -0.11 -0.55 -18.06
C GLU A 56 0.42 0.89 -18.06
N ASP A 57 -0.41 1.85 -17.62
CA ASP A 57 0.02 3.22 -17.36
C ASP A 57 1.18 3.21 -16.35
N ILE A 58 2.29 3.86 -16.70
CA ILE A 58 3.31 4.24 -15.73
C ILE A 58 2.64 5.17 -14.70
N LYS A 59 3.07 5.06 -13.44
CA LYS A 59 2.63 5.96 -12.38
C LYS A 59 2.70 7.42 -12.84
N SER A 60 1.60 8.15 -12.67
CA SER A 60 1.53 9.57 -13.03
C SER A 60 1.15 10.46 -11.84
N VAL A 61 1.62 11.70 -11.89
CA VAL A 61 1.33 12.80 -10.97
C VAL A 61 1.05 14.09 -11.76
N GLY A 62 0.57 15.14 -11.08
CA GLY A 62 0.19 16.40 -11.72
C GLY A 62 -1.26 16.35 -12.22
N ASN A 63 -1.49 16.88 -13.43
CA ASN A 63 -2.81 16.93 -14.04
C ASN A 63 -3.35 15.51 -14.35
N PHE A 64 -4.53 15.19 -13.82
CA PHE A 64 -5.20 13.93 -14.14
C PHE A 64 -5.78 13.93 -15.56
N PHE A 65 -6.48 15.01 -15.93
CA PHE A 65 -6.95 15.21 -17.29
C PHE A 65 -5.83 15.83 -18.11
N THR A 66 -5.51 15.22 -19.24
CA THR A 66 -4.40 15.64 -20.09
C THR A 66 -4.85 16.44 -21.29
N TRP A 67 -6.15 16.51 -21.56
CA TRP A 67 -6.73 17.31 -22.63
C TRP A 67 -7.98 18.07 -22.19
N ASN A 68 -8.19 19.27 -22.75
CA ASN A 68 -9.48 19.95 -22.71
C ASN A 68 -9.77 20.82 -23.95
N ASN A 69 -11.05 20.91 -24.33
CA ASN A 69 -11.50 21.60 -25.55
C ASN A 69 -11.44 23.14 -25.51
N LYS A 70 -10.93 23.74 -24.43
CA LYS A 70 -10.85 25.20 -24.22
C LYS A 70 -12.17 26.01 -24.27
N GLN A 71 -13.34 25.36 -24.34
CA GLN A 71 -14.64 26.03 -24.42
C GLN A 71 -15.14 26.55 -23.07
N GLN A 72 -16.02 27.55 -23.04
CA GLN A 72 -16.45 28.16 -21.77
C GLN A 72 -17.64 27.43 -21.12
N GLY A 73 -17.79 27.57 -19.81
CA GLY A 73 -18.99 27.11 -19.09
C GLY A 73 -19.24 25.61 -19.18
N GLY A 74 -20.52 25.24 -19.35
CA GLY A 74 -20.97 23.85 -19.41
C GLY A 74 -20.47 23.07 -20.63
N ASP A 75 -19.96 23.76 -21.66
CA ASP A 75 -19.39 23.14 -22.85
C ASP A 75 -17.93 22.71 -22.64
N ARG A 76 -17.33 23.00 -21.48
CA ARG A 76 -15.98 22.57 -21.13
C ARG A 76 -15.93 21.06 -20.97
N VAL A 77 -15.09 20.43 -21.79
CA VAL A 77 -14.82 18.99 -21.73
C VAL A 77 -13.37 18.76 -21.34
N PHE A 78 -13.16 17.85 -20.39
CA PHE A 78 -11.84 17.35 -20.00
C PHE A 78 -11.74 15.85 -20.31
N SER A 79 -10.57 15.38 -20.74
CA SER A 79 -10.33 13.95 -20.98
C SER A 79 -8.88 13.58 -20.68
N LYS A 80 -8.62 12.35 -20.23
CA LYS A 80 -7.27 11.78 -20.14
C LYS A 80 -6.97 10.99 -21.43
N LEU A 81 -6.25 11.61 -22.35
CA LEU A 81 -5.96 11.07 -23.69
C LEU A 81 -4.48 10.69 -23.86
N ASP A 82 -3.59 11.54 -23.35
CA ASP A 82 -2.15 11.28 -23.31
C ASP A 82 -1.77 10.23 -22.27
N ARG A 83 -0.95 9.24 -22.66
CA ARG A 83 -0.51 8.14 -21.79
C ARG A 83 0.95 7.78 -22.00
N PHE A 84 1.50 7.13 -20.99
CA PHE A 84 2.81 6.50 -21.00
C PHE A 84 2.61 5.06 -20.54
N LEU A 85 2.62 4.12 -21.48
CA LEU A 85 2.29 2.71 -21.28
C LEU A 85 3.56 1.87 -21.31
N ALA A 86 3.78 1.02 -20.31
CA ALA A 86 4.98 0.20 -20.23
C ALA A 86 4.65 -1.27 -19.98
N ASN A 87 5.46 -2.16 -20.55
CA ASN A 87 5.39 -3.58 -20.27
C ASN A 87 6.03 -3.92 -18.91
N GLN A 88 5.79 -5.14 -18.42
CA GLN A 88 6.29 -5.58 -17.12
C GLN A 88 7.82 -5.60 -17.01
N ALA A 89 8.54 -5.88 -18.11
CA ALA A 89 9.99 -5.85 -18.14
C ALA A 89 10.51 -4.43 -17.85
N TRP A 90 9.95 -3.42 -18.53
CA TRP A 90 10.31 -2.02 -18.31
C TRP A 90 10.01 -1.56 -16.88
N GLN A 91 8.84 -1.90 -16.35
CA GLN A 91 8.49 -1.58 -14.96
C GLN A 91 9.38 -2.28 -13.92
N SER A 92 10.04 -3.37 -14.30
CA SER A 92 10.97 -4.10 -13.42
C SER A 92 12.37 -3.47 -13.44
N ASP A 93 12.80 -2.99 -14.60
CA ASP A 93 14.09 -2.30 -14.76
C ASP A 93 14.03 -0.89 -14.18
N TYR A 94 12.91 -0.19 -14.38
CA TYR A 94 12.67 1.20 -13.97
C TYR A 94 11.51 1.33 -12.95
N PRO A 95 11.61 0.70 -11.77
CA PRO A 95 10.54 0.76 -10.76
C PRO A 95 10.38 2.16 -10.14
N ASN A 96 11.30 3.08 -10.41
CA ASN A 96 11.24 4.45 -9.89
C ASN A 96 10.88 5.46 -10.98
N ALA A 97 10.23 5.01 -12.03
CA ALA A 97 9.71 5.89 -13.04
C ALA A 97 8.39 6.55 -12.60
N GLU A 98 8.24 7.81 -12.96
CA GLU A 98 7.02 8.59 -12.75
C GLU A 98 6.83 9.54 -13.92
N VAL A 99 5.56 9.75 -14.30
CA VAL A 99 5.16 10.68 -15.35
C VAL A 99 4.51 11.89 -14.68
N CYS A 100 5.08 13.07 -14.87
CA CYS A 100 4.44 14.31 -14.43
C CYS A 100 3.71 14.95 -15.60
N PHE A 101 2.37 15.05 -15.51
CA PHE A 101 1.58 15.86 -16.44
C PHE A 101 1.52 17.30 -15.95
N LEU A 102 2.17 18.19 -16.68
CA LEU A 102 2.32 19.60 -16.34
C LEU A 102 1.07 20.40 -16.75
N LEU A 103 0.96 21.62 -16.20
CA LEU A 103 -0.05 22.58 -16.63
C LEU A 103 0.07 22.85 -18.14
N GLU A 104 -1.05 22.75 -18.85
CA GLU A 104 -1.09 22.87 -20.31
C GLU A 104 -0.91 24.32 -20.81
N GLY A 105 -1.08 25.31 -19.93
CA GLY A 105 -0.98 26.73 -20.27
C GLY A 105 -1.94 27.10 -21.41
N LYS A 106 -1.37 27.52 -22.55
CA LYS A 106 -2.12 27.91 -23.75
C LYS A 106 -2.50 26.72 -24.66
N LEU A 107 -1.93 25.54 -24.41
CA LEU A 107 -2.23 24.32 -25.17
C LEU A 107 -3.51 23.69 -24.65
N ASP A 108 -4.17 22.90 -25.49
CA ASP A 108 -5.28 22.02 -25.12
C ASP A 108 -4.81 20.70 -24.50
N HIS A 109 -3.56 20.28 -24.74
CA HIS A 109 -2.91 19.14 -24.10
C HIS A 109 -1.89 19.51 -23.01
N SER A 110 -1.83 18.71 -21.94
CA SER A 110 -0.84 18.77 -20.87
C SER A 110 0.44 18.03 -21.28
N PRO A 111 1.61 18.69 -21.30
CA PRO A 111 2.88 18.02 -21.54
C PRO A 111 3.17 16.96 -20.46
N GLY A 112 3.53 15.74 -20.89
CA GLY A 112 3.97 14.67 -20.00
C GLY A 112 5.49 14.57 -19.93
N LEU A 113 6.06 14.56 -18.72
CA LEU A 113 7.48 14.37 -18.46
C LEU A 113 7.70 13.03 -17.77
N LEU A 114 8.35 12.08 -18.46
CA LEU A 114 8.78 10.82 -17.87
C LEU A 114 10.15 10.98 -17.21
N THR A 115 10.21 10.77 -15.89
CA THR A 115 11.44 10.84 -15.10
C THR A 115 11.71 9.47 -14.46
N VAL A 116 12.96 9.01 -14.53
CA VAL A 116 13.43 7.82 -13.81
C VAL A 116 14.29 8.27 -12.64
N TYR A 117 13.78 8.13 -11.42
CA TYR A 117 14.51 8.56 -10.23
C TYR A 117 15.58 7.54 -9.82
N PRO A 118 16.71 8.00 -9.23
CA PRO A 118 17.68 7.10 -8.63
C PRO A 118 17.02 6.16 -7.63
N ARG A 119 17.52 4.92 -7.54
CA ARG A 119 17.14 4.05 -6.42
C ARG A 119 17.65 4.67 -5.13
N SER A 120 16.71 5.19 -4.34
CA SER A 120 16.97 5.51 -2.94
C SER A 120 16.57 4.29 -2.11
N ASP A 121 17.53 3.68 -1.44
CA ASP A 121 17.28 2.51 -0.58
C ASP A 121 16.51 2.87 0.71
N GLY A 122 16.05 4.12 0.80
CA GLY A 122 15.21 4.66 1.86
C GLY A 122 15.94 4.88 3.18
N GLY A 123 15.26 5.57 4.09
CA GLY A 123 15.70 5.74 5.48
C GLY A 123 15.35 4.55 6.38
N ARG A 124 15.55 4.73 7.70
CA ARG A 124 15.17 3.71 8.69
C ARG A 124 13.70 3.32 8.54
N LYS A 125 13.44 2.05 8.21
CA LYS A 125 12.08 1.51 8.10
C LYS A 125 11.39 1.58 9.48
N PRO A 126 10.22 2.24 9.58
CA PRO A 126 9.48 2.26 10.84
C PRO A 126 9.03 0.85 11.21
N PHE A 127 8.97 0.58 12.51
CA PHE A 127 8.37 -0.66 13.01
C PHE A 127 6.89 -0.70 12.62
N LYS A 128 6.45 -1.88 12.18
CA LYS A 128 5.04 -2.18 11.96
C LYS A 128 4.77 -3.57 12.53
N TYR A 129 3.73 -3.68 13.33
CA TYR A 129 3.24 -4.95 13.81
C TYR A 129 2.80 -5.84 12.64
N PHE A 130 3.16 -7.11 12.65
CA PHE A 130 2.64 -8.09 11.70
C PHE A 130 1.79 -9.15 12.41
N THR A 131 0.59 -9.40 11.88
CA THR A 131 -0.36 -10.38 12.44
C THR A 131 0.21 -11.79 12.46
N MET A 132 1.09 -12.13 11.51
CA MET A 132 1.77 -13.42 11.44
C MET A 132 2.47 -13.80 12.75
N TRP A 133 2.94 -12.84 13.54
CA TRP A 133 3.63 -13.11 14.80
C TRP A 133 2.75 -13.81 15.84
N LYS A 134 1.41 -13.71 15.74
CA LYS A 134 0.47 -14.44 16.61
C LYS A 134 0.55 -15.95 16.45
N SER A 135 1.11 -16.44 15.33
CA SER A 135 1.32 -17.87 15.11
C SER A 135 2.44 -18.46 15.96
N SER A 136 3.33 -17.61 16.51
CA SER A 136 4.40 -18.08 17.38
C SER A 136 3.83 -18.57 18.72
N PRO A 137 4.21 -19.77 19.19
CA PRO A 137 3.87 -20.22 20.54
C PRO A 137 4.36 -19.28 21.64
N LEU A 138 5.46 -18.56 21.39
CA LEU A 138 6.08 -17.63 22.33
C LEU A 138 5.42 -16.25 22.33
N PHE A 139 4.45 -15.98 21.46
CA PHE A 139 3.90 -14.64 21.25
C PHE A 139 3.32 -14.05 22.54
N LEU A 140 2.39 -14.76 23.19
CA LEU A 140 1.71 -14.25 24.38
C LEU A 140 2.68 -14.02 25.55
N ASP A 141 3.57 -14.96 25.80
CA ASP A 141 4.59 -14.85 26.85
C ASP A 141 5.53 -13.67 26.60
N THR A 142 5.95 -13.49 25.34
CA THR A 142 6.80 -12.36 24.92
C THR A 142 6.11 -11.02 25.19
N ILE A 143 4.83 -10.89 24.85
CA ILE A 143 4.04 -9.68 25.10
C ILE A 143 3.87 -9.46 26.60
N GLN A 144 3.46 -10.49 27.35
CA GLN A 144 3.17 -10.38 28.77
C GLN A 144 4.42 -10.00 29.58
N MET A 145 5.57 -10.61 29.28
CA MET A 145 6.84 -10.27 29.91
C MET A 145 7.23 -8.81 29.65
N ALA A 146 7.05 -8.33 28.41
CA ALA A 146 7.33 -6.93 28.07
C ALA A 146 6.34 -5.95 28.71
N TRP A 147 5.06 -6.32 28.77
CA TRP A 147 3.97 -5.47 29.26
C TRP A 147 3.93 -5.35 30.78
N ASN A 148 4.29 -6.41 31.50
CA ASN A 148 4.33 -6.44 32.96
C ASN A 148 5.55 -5.72 33.56
N PHE A 149 6.37 -5.08 32.73
CA PHE A 149 7.42 -4.18 33.19
C PHE A 149 6.84 -3.05 34.03
N HIS A 150 7.37 -2.87 35.24
CA HIS A 150 6.97 -1.82 36.15
C HIS A 150 7.71 -0.53 35.81
N CYS A 151 6.96 0.54 35.58
CA CYS A 151 7.49 1.89 35.39
C CYS A 151 6.55 2.91 36.02
N SER A 152 7.12 4.01 36.50
CA SER A 152 6.40 5.07 37.21
C SER A 152 6.44 6.37 36.40
N GLY A 153 5.36 7.15 36.46
CA GLY A 153 5.20 8.41 35.72
C GLY A 153 3.72 8.70 35.44
N SER A 154 3.46 9.64 34.52
CA SER A 154 2.09 9.85 34.04
C SER A 154 1.54 8.61 33.34
N LYS A 155 0.22 8.43 33.30
CA LYS A 155 -0.41 7.28 32.65
C LYS A 155 0.03 7.13 31.18
N MET A 156 0.18 8.25 30.47
CA MET A 156 0.70 8.28 29.10
C MET A 156 2.16 7.85 29.00
N PHE A 157 3.01 8.29 29.94
CA PHE A 157 4.40 7.87 29.99
C PHE A 157 4.54 6.36 30.24
N VAL A 158 3.73 5.81 31.15
CA VAL A 158 3.69 4.36 31.44
C VAL A 158 3.28 3.58 30.20
N LEU A 159 2.17 3.98 29.53
CA LEU A 159 1.70 3.33 28.31
C LEU A 159 2.76 3.36 27.20
N ALA A 160 3.32 4.54 26.90
CA ALA A 160 4.33 4.71 25.86
C ALA A 160 5.59 3.87 26.14
N THR A 161 6.01 3.78 27.41
CA THR A 161 7.17 2.98 27.82
C THR A 161 6.90 1.49 27.63
N LYS A 162 5.73 1.00 28.03
CA LYS A 162 5.34 -0.40 27.83
C LYS A 162 5.25 -0.76 26.35
N LEU A 163 4.63 0.08 25.52
CA LEU A 163 4.56 -0.12 24.06
C LEU A 163 5.96 -0.15 23.42
N LYS A 164 6.88 0.73 23.84
CA LYS A 164 8.28 0.70 23.39
C LYS A 164 8.97 -0.64 23.71
N ARG A 165 8.74 -1.20 24.90
CA ARG A 165 9.29 -2.51 25.28
C ARG A 165 8.69 -3.64 24.45
N VAL A 166 7.36 -3.68 24.32
CA VAL A 166 6.66 -4.65 23.47
C VAL A 166 7.21 -4.62 22.05
N LYS A 167 7.39 -3.43 21.48
CA LYS A 167 8.00 -3.24 20.16
C LYS A 167 9.40 -3.84 20.07
N SER A 168 10.23 -3.68 21.10
CA SER A 168 11.57 -4.28 21.14
C SER A 168 11.50 -5.81 21.15
N SER A 169 10.63 -6.37 22.00
CA SER A 169 10.45 -7.82 22.10
C SER A 169 9.90 -8.44 20.83
N LEU A 170 8.97 -7.76 20.15
CA LEU A 170 8.42 -8.22 18.87
C LEU A 170 9.43 -8.12 17.72
N LYS A 171 10.31 -7.13 17.73
CA LYS A 171 11.43 -7.08 16.77
C LYS A 171 12.35 -8.27 16.92
N GLU A 172 12.63 -8.67 18.16
CA GLU A 172 13.45 -9.84 18.44
C GLU A 172 12.73 -11.13 18.04
N LEU A 173 11.45 -11.26 18.36
CA LEU A 173 10.61 -12.38 17.91
C LEU A 173 10.65 -12.52 16.38
N ASN A 174 10.54 -11.40 15.66
CA ASN A 174 10.65 -11.40 14.21
C ASN A 174 12.03 -11.86 13.73
N ARG A 175 13.10 -11.36 14.36
CA ARG A 175 14.48 -11.70 13.99
C ARG A 175 14.75 -13.21 14.10
N VAL A 176 14.21 -13.84 15.14
CA VAL A 176 14.46 -15.26 15.44
C VAL A 176 13.59 -16.19 14.59
N GLY A 177 12.32 -15.85 14.35
CA GLY A 177 11.36 -16.81 13.76
C GLY A 177 10.65 -16.38 12.48
N PHE A 178 10.78 -15.13 12.04
CA PHE A 178 9.95 -14.59 10.94
C PHE A 178 10.72 -13.67 9.97
N THR A 179 12.06 -13.75 9.95
CA THR A 179 12.89 -12.91 9.08
C THR A 179 12.63 -13.23 7.60
N ASP A 180 12.57 -14.51 7.26
CA ASP A 180 12.23 -14.98 5.92
C ASP A 180 11.09 -16.01 5.97
N ILE A 181 9.87 -15.49 6.14
CA ILE A 181 8.67 -16.33 6.20
C ILE A 181 8.36 -17.02 4.87
N GLN A 182 8.84 -16.47 3.75
CA GLN A 182 8.63 -17.05 2.42
C GLN A 182 9.54 -18.27 2.23
N GLU A 183 10.82 -18.16 2.60
CA GLU A 183 11.74 -19.30 2.60
C GLU A 183 11.27 -20.40 3.57
N ALA A 184 10.79 -20.01 4.76
CA ALA A 184 10.25 -20.96 5.73
C ALA A 184 9.02 -21.72 5.18
N ASP A 185 8.11 -21.04 4.49
CA ASP A 185 6.94 -21.65 3.84
C ASP A 185 7.36 -22.65 2.76
N LEU A 186 8.27 -22.27 1.87
CA LEU A 186 8.80 -23.15 0.83
C LEU A 186 9.49 -24.39 1.42
N LYS A 187 10.28 -24.21 2.47
CA LYS A 187 10.95 -25.31 3.16
C LYS A 187 9.94 -26.27 3.79
N ALA A 188 8.93 -25.75 4.48
CA ALA A 188 7.90 -26.56 5.11
C ALA A 188 7.05 -27.31 4.06
N TYR A 189 6.76 -26.67 2.91
CA TYR A 189 6.10 -27.32 1.78
C TYR A 189 6.92 -28.50 1.24
N HIS A 190 8.20 -28.30 0.95
CA HIS A 190 9.07 -29.38 0.47
C HIS A 190 9.25 -30.49 1.52
N GLY A 191 9.30 -30.16 2.80
CA GLY A 191 9.32 -31.13 3.90
C GLY A 191 8.07 -32.00 3.93
N MET A 192 6.88 -31.39 3.79
CA MET A 192 5.61 -32.10 3.69
C MET A 192 5.58 -33.02 2.47
N VAL A 193 5.95 -32.54 1.28
CA VAL A 193 6.00 -33.35 0.05
C VAL A 193 6.94 -34.55 0.23
N SER A 194 8.14 -34.33 0.77
CA SER A 194 9.12 -35.41 0.99
C SER A 194 8.60 -36.47 1.97
N ALA A 195 7.90 -36.06 3.04
CA ALA A 195 7.30 -36.98 3.99
C ALA A 195 6.17 -37.80 3.36
N GLN A 196 5.34 -37.17 2.52
CA GLN A 196 4.28 -37.84 1.76
C GLN A 196 4.84 -38.84 0.75
N GLU A 197 5.90 -38.47 0.03
CA GLU A 197 6.60 -39.38 -0.88
C GLU A 197 7.15 -40.59 -0.12
N ALA A 198 7.82 -40.39 1.01
CA ALA A 198 8.32 -41.49 1.84
C ALA A 198 7.18 -42.41 2.31
N MET A 199 6.05 -41.84 2.73
CA MET A 199 4.85 -42.60 3.10
C MET A 199 4.28 -43.43 1.95
N HIS A 200 4.25 -42.90 0.72
CA HIS A 200 3.82 -43.65 -0.45
C HIS A 200 4.77 -44.82 -0.78
N HIS A 201 6.06 -44.70 -0.49
CA HIS A 201 7.02 -45.78 -0.66
C HIS A 201 6.94 -46.84 0.45
N SER A 202 6.44 -46.50 1.64
CA SER A 202 6.32 -47.44 2.78
C SER A 202 5.05 -47.20 3.62
N PRO A 203 3.85 -47.56 3.10
CA PRO A 203 2.56 -47.15 3.66
C PRO A 203 2.19 -47.74 5.04
N HIS A 204 2.96 -48.70 5.56
CA HIS A 204 2.71 -49.35 6.85
C HIS A 204 3.74 -48.96 7.92
N ASP A 205 4.65 -48.05 7.59
CA ASP A 205 5.64 -47.54 8.53
C ASP A 205 4.99 -46.51 9.45
N LYS A 206 4.97 -46.83 10.76
CA LYS A 206 4.38 -45.97 11.78
C LYS A 206 5.21 -44.72 12.03
N GLU A 207 6.54 -44.80 11.92
CA GLU A 207 7.41 -43.64 12.13
C GLU A 207 7.23 -42.63 11.00
N LEU A 208 7.12 -43.11 9.75
CA LEU A 208 6.83 -42.25 8.62
C LEU A 208 5.44 -41.61 8.71
N THR A 209 4.46 -42.32 9.28
CA THR A 209 3.11 -41.76 9.51
C THR A 209 3.16 -40.58 10.48
N ASP A 210 3.90 -40.73 11.58
CA ASP A 210 4.07 -39.66 12.57
C ASP A 210 4.85 -38.47 11.99
N LEU A 211 5.88 -38.72 11.18
CA LEU A 211 6.65 -37.69 10.48
C LEU A 211 5.81 -36.92 9.45
N GLU A 212 4.96 -37.61 8.69
CA GLU A 212 4.02 -36.99 7.75
C GLU A 212 3.05 -36.06 8.49
N LEU A 213 2.44 -36.54 9.58
CA LEU A 213 1.53 -35.73 10.39
C LEU A 213 2.21 -34.47 10.95
N GLN A 214 3.46 -34.59 11.41
CA GLN A 214 4.25 -33.45 11.88
C GLN A 214 4.54 -32.46 10.75
N ALA A 215 4.98 -32.94 9.59
CA ALA A 215 5.31 -32.09 8.44
C ALA A 215 4.07 -31.37 7.89
N ILE A 216 2.91 -32.04 7.82
CA ILE A 216 1.63 -31.44 7.45
C ILE A 216 1.27 -30.31 8.43
N GLN A 217 1.41 -30.57 9.72
CA GLN A 217 1.07 -29.57 10.74
C GLN A 217 2.04 -28.37 10.72
N GLU A 218 3.33 -28.60 10.50
CA GLU A 218 4.35 -27.56 10.34
C GLU A 218 4.05 -26.69 9.11
N TYR A 219 3.78 -27.31 7.96
CA TYR A 219 3.40 -26.59 6.74
C TYR A 219 2.13 -25.77 6.97
N LYS A 220 1.09 -26.36 7.56
CA LYS A 220 -0.18 -25.65 7.83
C LYS A 220 0.01 -24.40 8.70
N ILE A 221 0.86 -24.47 9.72
CA ILE A 221 1.13 -23.32 10.60
C ILE A 221 1.92 -22.25 9.85
N THR A 222 3.02 -22.64 9.19
CA THR A 222 3.93 -21.72 8.49
C THR A 222 3.23 -21.06 7.31
N HIS A 223 2.47 -21.83 6.54
CA HIS A 223 1.71 -21.34 5.41
C HIS A 223 0.63 -20.33 5.80
N LYS A 224 -0.09 -20.61 6.90
CA LYS A 224 -1.04 -19.63 7.45
C LYS A 224 -0.34 -18.32 7.83
N ALA A 225 0.83 -18.39 8.45
CA ALA A 225 1.60 -17.21 8.82
C ALA A 225 2.09 -16.41 7.58
N TYR A 226 2.51 -17.11 6.52
CA TYR A 226 2.88 -16.50 5.24
C TYR A 226 1.68 -15.81 4.57
N LEU A 227 0.51 -16.45 4.54
CA LEU A 227 -0.72 -15.84 4.02
C LEU A 227 -1.15 -14.60 4.83
N ASP A 228 -1.08 -14.65 6.17
CA ASP A 228 -1.39 -13.51 7.02
C ASP A 228 -0.43 -12.33 6.76
N PHE A 229 0.85 -12.61 6.49
CA PHE A 229 1.82 -11.62 6.05
C PHE A 229 1.44 -10.97 4.72
N LEU A 230 1.11 -11.77 3.70
CA LEU A 230 0.72 -11.27 2.38
C LEU A 230 -0.57 -10.45 2.42
N LYS A 231 -1.61 -10.94 3.11
CA LYS A 231 -2.89 -10.23 3.30
C LYS A 231 -2.67 -8.86 3.91
N GLN A 232 -1.86 -8.77 4.97
CA GLN A 232 -1.57 -7.51 5.62
C GLN A 232 -0.74 -6.56 4.73
N LYS A 233 0.18 -7.08 3.91
CA LYS A 233 0.98 -6.28 2.97
C LYS A 233 0.13 -5.69 1.84
N VAL A 234 -0.84 -6.45 1.32
CA VAL A 234 -1.71 -5.98 0.22
C VAL A 234 -2.90 -5.15 0.73
N LYS A 235 -3.30 -5.33 2.01
CA LYS A 235 -4.55 -4.83 2.60
C LYS A 235 -5.80 -5.32 1.85
N VAL A 236 -5.82 -6.60 1.47
CA VAL A 236 -6.97 -7.25 0.83
C VAL A 236 -7.52 -8.31 1.77
N GLU A 237 -8.82 -8.24 2.06
CA GLU A 237 -9.55 -9.22 2.88
C GLU A 237 -9.97 -10.47 2.09
N TRP A 238 -10.12 -10.33 0.77
CA TRP A 238 -10.64 -11.38 -0.12
C TRP A 238 -9.57 -12.41 -0.49
N ILE A 239 -9.38 -13.40 0.38
CA ILE A 239 -9.09 -14.77 -0.07
C ILE A 239 -10.28 -15.61 0.34
N LYS A 240 -11.25 -15.76 -0.57
CA LYS A 240 -12.18 -16.87 -0.52
C LYS A 240 -11.42 -18.08 -1.06
N VAL A 241 -11.02 -18.96 -0.15
CA VAL A 241 -10.56 -20.35 -0.32
C VAL A 241 -10.79 -20.86 -1.75
N GLY A 242 -9.73 -20.95 -2.57
CA GLY A 242 -9.84 -21.60 -3.88
C GLY A 242 -8.71 -21.31 -4.88
N ASP A 243 -8.08 -20.14 -4.82
CA ASP A 243 -6.93 -19.84 -5.69
C ASP A 243 -5.95 -18.93 -4.94
N GLU A 244 -5.00 -19.54 -4.23
CA GLU A 244 -3.96 -18.87 -3.44
C GLU A 244 -2.84 -18.38 -4.37
N ASN A 245 -3.20 -17.48 -5.30
CA ASN A 245 -2.28 -16.99 -6.29
C ASN A 245 -1.28 -16.00 -5.66
N THR A 246 -0.15 -16.52 -5.16
CA THR A 246 0.94 -15.72 -4.60
C THR A 246 1.50 -14.69 -5.58
N SER A 247 1.46 -14.98 -6.89
CA SER A 247 1.87 -14.02 -7.94
C SER A 247 0.99 -12.78 -7.93
N PHE A 248 -0.33 -12.93 -7.79
CA PHE A 248 -1.26 -11.81 -7.64
C PHE A 248 -0.91 -10.94 -6.41
N PHE A 249 -0.56 -11.56 -5.28
CA PHE A 249 -0.12 -10.81 -4.10
C PHE A 249 1.16 -10.03 -4.39
N HIS A 250 2.18 -10.65 -4.98
CA HIS A 250 3.44 -9.98 -5.29
C HIS A 250 3.25 -8.82 -6.27
N GLN A 251 2.44 -9.00 -7.31
CA GLN A 251 2.10 -7.95 -8.27
C GLN A 251 1.34 -6.81 -7.58
N SER A 252 0.36 -7.12 -6.74
CA SER A 252 -0.40 -6.12 -5.97
C SER A 252 0.48 -5.37 -4.98
N ILE A 253 1.41 -6.04 -4.29
CA ILE A 253 2.40 -5.41 -3.41
C ILE A 253 3.28 -4.46 -4.21
N LYS A 254 3.76 -4.89 -5.39
CA LYS A 254 4.62 -4.08 -6.26
C LYS A 254 3.87 -2.83 -6.72
N SER A 255 2.70 -2.99 -7.34
CA SER A 255 1.84 -1.88 -7.79
C SER A 255 1.52 -0.90 -6.65
N ARG A 256 1.15 -1.43 -5.47
CA ARG A 256 0.88 -0.59 -4.29
C ARG A 256 2.11 0.16 -3.80
N ARG A 257 3.30 -0.45 -3.80
CA ARG A 257 4.55 0.23 -3.42
C ARG A 257 4.85 1.38 -4.38
N LEU A 258 4.74 1.12 -5.69
CA LEU A 258 4.94 2.12 -6.73
C LEU A 258 4.00 3.31 -6.54
N GLN A 259 2.69 3.06 -6.41
CA GLN A 259 1.69 4.10 -6.21
C GLN A 259 1.94 4.94 -4.95
N ASN A 260 2.31 4.31 -3.82
CA ASN A 260 2.50 5.01 -2.55
C ASN A 260 3.86 5.71 -2.40
N GLN A 261 4.81 5.48 -3.30
CA GLN A 261 6.14 6.08 -3.20
C GLN A 261 6.14 7.49 -3.79
N VAL A 262 6.22 8.51 -2.95
CA VAL A 262 6.27 9.90 -3.42
C VAL A 262 7.71 10.25 -3.82
N TYR A 263 7.95 10.45 -5.11
CA TYR A 263 9.26 10.87 -5.63
C TYR A 263 9.40 12.38 -5.71
N SER A 264 8.28 13.06 -5.98
CA SER A 264 8.25 14.47 -6.26
C SER A 264 6.97 15.12 -5.74
N ILE A 265 7.04 16.40 -5.39
CA ILE A 265 5.90 17.22 -4.99
C ILE A 265 6.12 18.68 -5.40
N PHE A 266 5.03 19.42 -5.58
CA PHE A 266 5.08 20.87 -5.52
C PHE A 266 5.07 21.32 -4.05
N ASP A 267 6.02 22.16 -3.66
CA ASP A 267 5.99 22.79 -2.34
C ASP A 267 4.92 23.89 -2.25
N LYS A 268 4.80 24.52 -1.08
CA LYS A 268 3.81 25.58 -0.83
C LYS A 268 3.97 26.80 -1.73
N ASP A 269 5.17 27.03 -2.25
CA ASP A 269 5.50 28.14 -3.13
C ASP A 269 5.30 27.75 -4.61
N GLY A 270 4.81 26.53 -4.88
CA GLY A 270 4.60 25.99 -6.22
C GLY A 270 5.90 25.54 -6.90
N VAL A 271 6.99 25.38 -6.14
CA VAL A 271 8.27 24.92 -6.69
C VAL A 271 8.30 23.39 -6.71
N TRP A 272 8.69 22.83 -7.85
CA TRP A 272 8.87 21.39 -8.01
C TRP A 272 10.06 20.89 -7.19
N ARG A 273 9.83 19.92 -6.31
CA ARG A 273 10.83 19.25 -5.48
C ARG A 273 10.87 17.78 -5.85
N ASP A 274 12.04 17.28 -6.22
CA ASP A 274 12.24 15.90 -6.66
C ASP A 274 13.47 15.21 -6.05
N LYS A 275 14.21 15.93 -5.19
CA LYS A 275 15.27 15.34 -4.36
C LYS A 275 14.67 14.81 -3.06
N PRO A 276 15.09 13.62 -2.57
CA PRO A 276 14.52 13.01 -1.36
C PRO A 276 14.50 13.92 -0.12
N ASP A 277 15.58 14.67 0.11
CA ASP A 277 15.67 15.59 1.25
C ASP A 277 14.72 16.78 1.07
N GLU A 278 14.65 17.35 -0.14
CA GLU A 278 13.77 18.48 -0.46
C GLU A 278 12.29 18.10 -0.33
N VAL A 279 11.91 16.90 -0.80
CA VAL A 279 10.55 16.37 -0.64
C VAL A 279 10.22 16.17 0.84
N SER A 280 11.15 15.61 1.61
CA SER A 280 10.98 15.40 3.05
C SER A 280 10.80 16.72 3.80
N ASP A 281 11.62 17.73 3.48
CA ASP A 281 11.57 19.05 4.09
C ASP A 281 10.28 19.80 3.73
N ALA A 282 9.79 19.68 2.50
CA ALA A 282 8.53 20.26 2.07
C ALA A 282 7.34 19.65 2.84
N PHE A 283 7.30 18.32 3.04
CA PHE A 283 6.30 17.70 3.91
C PHE A 283 6.40 18.18 5.37
N LEU A 284 7.61 18.21 5.92
CA LEU A 284 7.83 18.64 7.29
C LEU A 284 7.40 20.10 7.50
N THR A 285 7.74 20.97 6.56
CA THR A 285 7.37 22.39 6.58
C THR A 285 5.85 22.54 6.54
N HIS A 286 5.20 21.90 5.57
CA HIS A 286 3.73 21.93 5.45
C HIS A 286 3.02 21.48 6.73
N TYR A 287 3.40 20.33 7.30
CA TYR A 287 2.74 19.83 8.50
C TYR A 287 3.09 20.62 9.77
N LYS A 288 4.30 21.19 9.89
CA LYS A 288 4.65 22.10 10.98
C LYS A 288 3.79 23.37 10.95
N GLU A 289 3.58 23.93 9.76
CA GLU A 289 2.72 25.10 9.58
C GLU A 289 1.24 24.76 9.81
N LEU A 290 0.77 23.63 9.26
CA LEU A 290 -0.63 23.18 9.37
C LEU A 290 -1.03 22.85 10.82
N LEU A 291 -0.19 22.11 11.55
CA LEU A 291 -0.44 21.76 12.95
C LEU A 291 -0.22 22.95 13.90
N GLY A 292 0.31 24.05 13.37
CA GLY A 292 0.42 25.34 14.02
C GLY A 292 1.80 25.63 14.61
N SER A 293 2.09 26.92 14.69
CA SER A 293 3.17 27.46 15.51
C SER A 293 2.71 27.65 16.96
N VAL A 294 3.68 27.81 17.88
CA VAL A 294 3.38 28.28 19.23
C VAL A 294 2.71 29.65 19.12
N GLN A 295 1.45 29.75 19.51
CA GLN A 295 0.76 31.04 19.65
C GLN A 295 1.06 31.60 21.04
N ASP A 296 1.74 32.75 21.09
CA ASP A 296 2.05 33.45 22.34
C ASP A 296 0.78 33.98 23.04
N ASN A 297 -0.28 34.24 22.28
CA ASN A 297 -1.54 34.81 22.77
C ASN A 297 -2.71 33.84 22.59
N ARG A 298 -2.62 32.63 23.16
CA ARG A 298 -3.80 31.74 23.25
C ARG A 298 -4.86 32.38 24.15
N THR A 299 -5.94 32.88 23.55
CA THR A 299 -7.14 33.29 24.29
C THR A 299 -7.72 32.07 25.00
N GLN A 300 -8.07 32.22 26.28
CA GLN A 300 -8.79 31.16 26.99
C GLN A 300 -10.08 30.83 26.22
N VAL A 301 -10.37 29.53 26.10
CA VAL A 301 -11.61 29.04 25.48
C VAL A 301 -12.80 29.78 26.07
N ILE A 302 -13.66 30.34 25.20
CA ILE A 302 -14.86 31.06 25.62
C ILE A 302 -15.78 30.06 26.34
N LYS A 303 -15.72 30.07 27.67
CA LYS A 303 -16.45 29.11 28.53
C LYS A 303 -17.94 29.09 28.25
N GLN A 304 -18.51 30.24 27.87
CA GLN A 304 -19.92 30.39 27.51
C GLN A 304 -20.29 29.57 26.26
N ILE A 305 -19.42 29.47 25.25
CA ILE A 305 -19.67 28.67 24.05
C ILE A 305 -19.58 27.17 24.36
N VAL A 306 -18.60 26.77 25.17
CA VAL A 306 -18.49 25.38 25.64
C VAL A 306 -19.71 25.00 26.48
N GLN A 307 -20.17 25.89 27.37
CA GLN A 307 -21.36 25.68 28.20
C GLN A 307 -22.67 25.73 27.40
N ALA A 308 -22.74 26.47 26.29
CA ALA A 308 -23.92 26.58 25.43
C ALA A 308 -24.01 25.49 24.33
N GLY A 309 -22.96 24.68 24.14
CA GLY A 309 -22.99 23.52 23.25
C GLY A 309 -24.03 22.48 23.71
N LEU A 310 -24.56 21.71 22.75
CA LEU A 310 -25.48 20.59 23.00
C LEU A 310 -25.00 19.77 24.21
N ILE A 311 -25.84 19.70 25.27
CA ILE A 311 -25.55 19.07 26.58
C ILE A 311 -24.96 17.64 26.42
N VAL A 312 -25.29 16.97 25.30
CA VAL A 312 -24.79 15.64 24.91
C VAL A 312 -23.26 15.61 24.67
N LEU A 313 -22.64 16.69 24.18
CA LEU A 313 -21.19 16.73 23.89
C LEU A 313 -20.32 16.99 25.13
N ASN A 314 -20.92 17.43 26.25
CA ASN A 314 -20.24 17.69 27.52
C ASN A 314 -20.58 16.65 28.61
N ALA A 315 -21.31 15.59 28.27
CA ALA A 315 -21.58 14.52 29.22
C ALA A 315 -20.26 13.85 29.65
N PRO A 316 -20.08 13.54 30.94
CA PRO A 316 -18.91 12.79 31.39
C PRO A 316 -18.90 11.42 30.71
N TYR A 317 -17.79 11.08 30.07
CA TYR A 317 -17.61 9.75 29.50
C TYR A 317 -17.32 8.74 30.61
N THR A 318 -17.82 7.52 30.43
CA THR A 318 -17.58 6.38 31.30
C THR A 318 -16.38 5.56 30.81
N ALA A 319 -15.79 4.77 31.71
CA ALA A 319 -14.74 3.82 31.32
C ALA A 319 -15.25 2.80 30.28
N ASP A 320 -16.52 2.43 30.36
CA ASP A 320 -17.16 1.50 29.43
C ASP A 320 -17.37 2.09 28.04
N GLU A 321 -17.73 3.38 27.94
CA GLU A 321 -17.81 4.08 26.65
C GLU A 321 -16.43 4.20 25.99
N VAL A 322 -15.39 4.56 26.76
CA VAL A 322 -14.01 4.60 26.26
C VAL A 322 -13.56 3.22 25.79
N LYS A 323 -13.87 2.17 26.56
CA LYS A 323 -13.59 0.79 26.20
C LYS A 323 -14.33 0.41 24.91
N SER A 324 -15.64 0.59 24.87
CA SER A 324 -16.47 0.27 23.70
C SER A 324 -15.97 0.98 22.44
N ALA A 325 -15.68 2.28 22.53
CA ALA A 325 -15.12 3.05 21.43
C ALA A 325 -13.77 2.50 20.96
N LEU A 326 -12.85 2.19 21.89
CA LEU A 326 -11.53 1.63 21.56
C LEU A 326 -11.65 0.25 20.90
N PHE A 327 -12.49 -0.64 21.43
CA PHE A 327 -12.67 -2.00 20.91
C PHE A 327 -13.54 -2.06 19.64
N SER A 328 -14.26 -0.97 19.32
CA SER A 328 -14.98 -0.84 18.04
C SER A 328 -14.03 -0.64 16.84
N ILE A 329 -12.76 -0.32 17.09
CA ILE A 329 -11.78 -0.10 16.03
C ILE A 329 -11.30 -1.46 15.50
N PRO A 330 -11.46 -1.75 14.20
CA PRO A 330 -11.01 -3.02 13.64
C PRO A 330 -9.49 -3.20 13.75
N GLY A 331 -9.06 -4.34 14.30
CA GLY A 331 -7.65 -4.72 14.52
C GLY A 331 -6.78 -4.89 13.26
N VAL A 332 -7.37 -4.72 12.08
CA VAL A 332 -6.71 -4.82 10.77
C VAL A 332 -6.39 -3.46 10.14
N LYS A 333 -6.69 -2.36 10.85
CA LYS A 333 -6.45 -1.00 10.35
C LYS A 333 -4.98 -0.62 10.34
N THR A 334 -4.67 0.45 9.60
CA THR A 334 -3.30 0.94 9.39
C THR A 334 -2.65 1.26 10.74
N PRO A 335 -1.40 0.81 10.98
CA PRO A 335 -0.74 1.08 12.23
C PRO A 335 -0.57 2.59 12.50
N GLY A 336 -0.70 2.98 13.77
CA GLY A 336 -0.41 4.33 14.21
C GLY A 336 1.08 4.68 14.15
N PRO A 337 1.48 5.90 14.55
CA PRO A 337 2.89 6.32 14.57
C PRO A 337 3.81 5.42 15.43
N ASP A 338 3.24 4.72 16.42
CA ASP A 338 3.94 3.75 17.26
C ASP A 338 4.23 2.42 16.54
N GLY A 339 3.52 2.15 15.44
CA GLY A 339 3.63 0.96 14.61
C GLY A 339 2.71 -0.18 15.02
N PHE A 340 1.79 0.02 15.97
CA PHE A 340 0.79 -0.98 16.36
C PHE A 340 -0.53 -0.76 15.59
N GLY A 341 -1.21 -1.87 15.27
CA GLY A 341 -2.57 -1.83 14.71
C GLY A 341 -3.54 -1.21 15.72
N SER A 342 -4.63 -0.64 15.20
CA SER A 342 -5.67 -0.02 16.02
C SER A 342 -6.49 -1.02 16.83
#